data_AF-A0A7V5CKE6-F1
#
_entry.id   AF-A0A7V5CKE6-F1
#
_cell.length_a   1.000
_cell.length_b   1.000
_cell.length_c   1.000
_cell.angle_alpha   90.00
_cell.angle_beta   90.00
_cell.angle_gamma   90.00
#
_symmetry.space_group_name_H-M   'P 1'
#
loop_
_entity.id
_entity.type
_entity.pdbx_description
1 polymer ?
#
loop_
_entity_poly.entity_id
_entity_poly.type
_entity_poly.pdbx_seq_one_letter_code
_entity_poly.pdbx_strand_id
1 'polypeptide(L)'
;MTQEEAITYISFYLDPASEPALSSADLTALVNACKRADDDGNAPSDDAWAPTYSLNAAIAQGWRIKASRLAMAYDMADDGISRRRSQMIEHCLKMAAEFDKQSIGVVQVQGTDFLDWIGY
;
A
#
# COMPACT_ATOMS: atom_id res chain seq x y z
N MET A 1 3.75 -15.83 3.62
CA MET A 1 3.38 -14.55 4.26
C MET A 1 1.89 -14.56 4.63
N THR A 2 1.52 -14.18 5.85
CA THR A 2 0.11 -14.01 6.26
C THR A 2 -0.41 -12.62 5.86
N GLN A 3 -1.73 -12.44 5.87
CA GLN A 3 -2.33 -11.14 5.60
C GLN A 3 -1.86 -10.06 6.60
N GLU A 4 -1.61 -10.43 7.84
CA GLU A 4 -1.14 -9.51 8.88
C GLU A 4 0.29 -9.04 8.62
N GLU A 5 1.18 -9.94 8.20
CA GLU A 5 2.55 -9.58 7.79
C GLU A 5 2.54 -8.63 6.59
N ALA A 6 1.66 -8.88 5.61
CA ALA A 6 1.49 -8.00 4.45
C ALA A 6 1.03 -6.60 4.86
N ILE A 7 0.09 -6.50 5.80
CA ILE A 7 -0.38 -5.23 6.36
C ILE A 7 0.75 -4.50 7.08
N THR A 8 1.52 -5.21 7.92
CA THR A 8 2.68 -4.66 8.62
C THR A 8 3.70 -4.10 7.62
N TYR A 9 4.03 -4.86 6.58
CA TYR A 9 4.96 -4.41 5.53
C TYR A 9 4.48 -3.11 4.86
N ILE A 10 3.24 -3.07 4.36
CA ILE A 10 2.77 -1.86 3.66
C ILE A 10 2.61 -0.68 4.61
N SER A 11 2.30 -0.92 5.89
CA SER A 11 2.14 0.14 6.89
C SER A 11 3.45 0.87 7.17
N PHE A 12 4.58 0.16 7.17
CA PHE A 12 5.91 0.76 7.34
C PHE A 12 6.19 1.81 6.26
N TYR A 13 5.83 1.52 5.00
CA TYR A 13 6.09 2.43 3.87
C TYR A 13 5.04 3.53 3.70
N LEU A 14 3.78 3.24 4.07
CA LEU A 14 2.70 4.19 3.91
C LEU A 14 2.60 5.18 5.07
N ASP A 15 3.13 4.84 6.24
CA ASP A 15 2.92 5.56 7.51
C ASP A 15 1.43 5.96 7.66
N PRO A 16 0.55 5.00 7.98
CA PRO A 16 -0.89 5.22 7.98
C PRO A 16 -1.34 6.24 9.03
N ALA A 17 -0.53 6.53 10.06
CA ALA A 17 -0.83 7.54 11.06
C ALA A 17 -0.55 8.97 10.57
N SER A 18 0.40 9.12 9.63
CA SER A 18 0.72 10.43 9.04
C SER A 18 -0.33 10.89 8.04
N GLU A 19 -0.72 12.15 8.17
CA GLU A 19 -1.65 12.80 7.26
C GLU A 19 -1.17 12.71 5.82
N PRO A 20 -2.00 12.20 4.88
CA PRO A 20 -3.39 11.75 5.07
C PRO A 20 -3.48 10.39 5.75
N ALA A 21 -4.18 10.34 6.89
CA ALA A 21 -4.27 9.10 7.65
C ALA A 21 -4.99 8.00 6.87
N LEU A 22 -4.55 6.75 7.01
CA LEU A 22 -5.20 5.54 6.49
C LEU A 22 -5.68 4.68 7.65
N SER A 23 -6.91 4.17 7.56
CA SER A 23 -7.47 3.26 8.56
C SER A 23 -6.95 1.84 8.36
N SER A 24 -7.06 1.00 9.40
CA SER A 24 -6.77 -0.44 9.29
C SER A 24 -7.64 -1.14 8.24
N ALA A 25 -8.87 -0.67 8.04
CA ALA A 25 -9.76 -1.14 6.98
C ALA A 25 -9.21 -0.80 5.58
N ASP A 26 -8.62 0.39 5.40
CA ASP A 26 -7.97 0.79 4.13
C ASP A 26 -6.78 -0.14 3.82
N LEU A 27 -5.94 -0.43 4.82
CA LEU A 27 -4.79 -1.33 4.66
C LEU A 27 -5.23 -2.76 4.31
N THR A 28 -6.28 -3.24 4.97
CA THR A 28 -6.87 -4.55 4.68
C THR A 28 -7.42 -4.61 3.25
N ALA A 29 -8.12 -3.55 2.81
CA ALA A 29 -8.63 -3.46 1.45
C ALA A 29 -7.50 -3.43 0.40
N LEU A 30 -6.41 -2.71 0.68
CA LEU A 30 -5.24 -2.63 -0.19
C LEU A 30 -4.55 -4.00 -0.37
N VAL A 31 -4.33 -4.73 0.71
CA VAL A 31 -3.73 -6.07 0.65
C VAL A 31 -4.66 -7.04 -0.09
N ASN A 32 -5.97 -7.01 0.18
CA ASN A 32 -6.93 -7.86 -0.51
C ASN A 32 -7.01 -7.58 -2.02
N ALA A 33 -6.97 -6.31 -2.42
CA ALA A 33 -6.99 -5.92 -3.84
C ALA A 33 -5.71 -6.35 -4.58
N CYS A 34 -4.63 -6.63 -3.85
CA CYS A 34 -3.33 -6.98 -4.42
C CYS A 34 -3.01 -8.48 -4.32
N LYS A 35 -4.00 -9.32 -3.98
CA LYS A 35 -3.88 -10.78 -4.11
C LYS A 35 -3.64 -11.14 -5.58
N ARG A 36 -2.66 -11.99 -5.84
CA ARG A 36 -2.31 -12.48 -7.18
C ARG A 36 -2.40 -14.00 -7.22
N ALA A 37 -2.54 -14.53 -8.42
CA ALA A 37 -2.37 -15.97 -8.61
C ALA A 37 -0.98 -16.39 -8.12
N ASP A 38 -0.89 -17.56 -7.53
CA ASP A 38 0.39 -18.12 -7.11
C ASP A 38 1.19 -18.66 -8.29
N ASP A 39 2.41 -19.15 -8.01
CA ASP A 39 3.31 -19.70 -9.03
C ASP A 39 2.75 -20.97 -9.69
N ASP A 40 1.82 -21.66 -9.03
CA ASP A 40 1.10 -22.83 -9.54
C ASP A 40 -0.15 -22.43 -10.36
N GLY A 41 -0.44 -21.14 -10.46
CA GLY A 41 -1.56 -20.58 -11.21
C GLY A 41 -2.91 -20.62 -10.49
N ASN A 42 -2.94 -20.99 -9.20
CA ASN A 42 -4.16 -20.96 -8.41
C ASN A 42 -4.57 -19.51 -8.15
N ALA A 43 -5.85 -19.20 -8.37
CA ALA A 43 -6.40 -17.90 -8.05
C ALA A 43 -6.61 -17.74 -6.54
N PRO A 44 -6.69 -16.52 -6.00
CA PRO A 44 -6.94 -16.30 -4.57
C PRO A 44 -8.27 -16.85 -4.02
N SER A 45 -9.16 -17.31 -4.90
CA SER A 45 -10.41 -17.99 -4.57
C SER A 45 -10.27 -19.51 -4.44
N ASP A 46 -9.14 -20.08 -4.85
CA ASP A 46 -8.90 -21.52 -4.85
C ASP A 46 -8.35 -21.97 -3.49
N ASP A 47 -8.82 -23.11 -3.00
CA ASP A 47 -8.40 -23.63 -1.68
C ASP A 47 -6.91 -23.99 -1.62
N ALA A 48 -6.31 -24.30 -2.77
CA ALA A 48 -4.88 -24.62 -2.91
C ALA A 48 -3.99 -23.37 -3.02
N TRP A 49 -4.57 -22.17 -3.02
CA TRP A 49 -3.83 -20.94 -3.25
C TRP A 49 -2.78 -20.67 -2.16
N ALA A 50 -1.53 -20.56 -2.59
CA ALA A 50 -0.46 -20.07 -1.75
C ALA A 50 -0.55 -18.53 -1.62
N PRO A 51 -0.56 -17.96 -0.39
CA PRO A 51 -0.71 -16.52 -0.19
C PRO A 51 0.32 -15.67 -0.94
N THR A 52 -0.11 -15.10 -2.07
CA THR A 52 0.72 -14.34 -3.01
C THR A 52 0.20 -12.92 -3.13
N TYR A 53 1.03 -11.94 -2.79
CA TYR A 53 0.63 -10.53 -2.77
C TYR A 53 1.59 -9.67 -3.57
N SER A 54 1.04 -8.70 -4.30
CA SER A 54 1.82 -7.62 -4.90
C SER A 54 1.90 -6.44 -3.93
N LEU A 55 2.86 -6.50 -2.99
CA LEU A 55 3.00 -5.49 -1.93
C LEU A 55 3.32 -4.09 -2.48
N ASN A 56 4.18 -4.01 -3.50
CA ASN A 56 4.51 -2.73 -4.14
C ASN A 56 3.29 -2.10 -4.82
N ALA A 57 2.42 -2.90 -5.45
CA ALA A 57 1.16 -2.40 -5.99
C ALA A 57 0.22 -1.88 -4.88
N ALA A 58 0.18 -2.56 -3.73
CA ALA A 58 -0.61 -2.13 -2.57
C ALA A 58 -0.09 -0.79 -2.02
N ILE A 59 1.23 -0.62 -1.89
CA ILE A 59 1.86 0.63 -1.45
C ILE A 59 1.59 1.75 -2.47
N ALA A 60 1.75 1.47 -3.77
CA ALA A 60 1.47 2.44 -4.82
C ALA A 60 0.00 2.92 -4.76
N GLN A 61 -0.95 2.01 -4.52
CA GLN A 61 -2.34 2.41 -4.35
C GLN A 61 -2.59 3.17 -3.04
N GLY A 62 -1.95 2.81 -1.93
CA GLY A 62 -2.05 3.56 -0.68
C GLY A 62 -1.66 5.03 -0.86
N TRP A 63 -0.57 5.29 -1.59
CA TRP A 63 -0.15 6.65 -1.93
C TRP A 63 -1.15 7.41 -2.83
N ARG A 64 -1.79 6.73 -3.78
CA ARG A 64 -2.85 7.32 -4.63
C ARG A 64 -4.10 7.67 -3.82
N ILE A 65 -4.48 6.83 -2.85
CA ILE A 65 -5.59 7.12 -1.93
C ILE A 65 -5.27 8.35 -1.09
N LYS A 66 -4.05 8.44 -0.53
CA LYS A 66 -3.58 9.63 0.20
C LYS A 66 -3.67 10.89 -0.66
N ALA A 67 -3.19 10.85 -1.91
CA ALA A 67 -3.32 11.96 -2.85
C ALA A 67 -4.78 12.36 -3.10
N SER A 68 -5.68 11.38 -3.24
CA SER A 68 -7.10 11.61 -3.46
C SER A 68 -7.76 12.30 -2.25
N ARG A 69 -7.42 11.88 -1.02
CA ARG A 69 -7.90 12.51 0.22
C ARG A 69 -7.46 13.97 0.33
N LEU A 70 -6.20 14.27 -0.05
CA LEU A 70 -5.71 15.65 -0.11
C LEU A 70 -6.43 16.49 -1.15
N ALA A 71 -6.77 15.92 -2.30
CA ALA A 71 -7.50 16.60 -3.36
C ALA A 71 -8.97 16.89 -2.97
N MET A 72 -9.59 15.98 -2.21
CA MET A 72 -10.96 16.14 -1.71
C MET A 72 -11.08 17.13 -0.53
N ALA A 73 -9.98 17.46 0.15
CA ALA A 73 -9.94 18.51 1.17
C ALA A 73 -10.01 19.90 0.50
N TYR A 74 -11.14 20.18 -0.15
CA TYR A 74 -11.42 21.41 -0.89
C TYR A 74 -12.49 22.20 -0.16
N ASP A 75 -12.07 23.02 0.80
CA ASP A 75 -12.64 24.34 0.99
C ASP A 75 -11.69 25.16 1.89
N MET A 76 -11.61 26.47 1.65
CA MET A 76 -10.78 27.43 2.39
C MET A 76 -9.30 27.48 1.98
N ALA A 77 -9.06 27.84 0.71
CA ALA A 77 -7.78 28.41 0.30
C ALA A 77 -7.73 29.89 0.75
N ASP A 78 -7.09 30.14 1.90
CA ASP A 78 -6.43 31.41 2.19
C ASP A 78 -4.99 31.32 1.64
N ASP A 79 -4.46 32.42 1.10
CA ASP A 79 -3.52 32.51 -0.03
C ASP A 79 -2.11 31.86 0.16
N GLY A 80 -1.87 31.15 1.27
CA GLY A 80 -0.63 30.43 1.59
C GLY A 80 -0.72 28.91 1.72
N ILE A 81 -1.92 28.33 1.93
CA ILE A 81 -2.07 26.89 2.23
C ILE A 81 -2.17 26.04 0.96
N SER A 82 -2.73 26.61 -0.13
CA SER A 82 -2.96 25.90 -1.39
C SER A 82 -1.68 25.29 -2.00
N ARG A 83 -0.57 26.05 -2.00
CA ARG A 83 0.72 25.59 -2.55
C ARG A 83 1.37 24.47 -1.76
N ARG A 84 1.08 24.35 -0.45
CA ARG A 84 1.61 23.24 0.38
C ARG A 84 0.88 21.94 0.06
N ARG A 85 -0.44 21.99 -0.17
CA ARG A 85 -1.23 20.81 -0.56
C ARG A 85 -0.87 20.30 -1.95
N SER A 86 -0.69 21.18 -2.92
CA SER A 86 -0.28 20.75 -4.28
C SER A 86 1.07 20.01 -4.25
N GLN A 87 2.02 20.47 -3.43
CA GLN A 87 3.31 19.78 -3.22
C GLN A 87 3.13 18.42 -2.53
N MET A 88 2.24 18.31 -1.55
CA MET A 88 1.94 17.03 -0.89
C MET A 88 1.27 16.03 -1.84
N ILE A 89 0.34 16.50 -2.67
CA ILE A 89 -0.30 15.68 -3.71
C ILE A 89 0.75 15.19 -4.71
N GLU A 90 1.61 16.09 -5.21
CA GLU A 90 2.69 15.74 -6.12
C GLU A 90 3.66 14.72 -5.50
N HIS A 91 4.03 14.91 -4.24
CA HIS A 91 4.86 13.96 -3.49
C HIS A 91 4.19 12.58 -3.42
N CYS A 92 2.92 12.50 -3.04
CA CYS A 92 2.18 11.24 -2.97
C CYS A 92 2.13 10.54 -4.34
N LEU A 93 1.86 11.28 -5.42
CA LEU A 93 1.83 10.72 -6.77
C LEU A 93 3.21 10.24 -7.23
N LYS A 94 4.28 10.94 -6.86
CA LYS A 94 5.66 10.52 -7.15
C LYS A 94 6.00 9.22 -6.42
N MET A 95 5.67 9.12 -5.13
CA MET A 95 5.87 7.87 -4.37
C MET A 95 5.08 6.72 -4.99
N ALA A 96 3.82 6.96 -5.36
CA ALA A 96 3.01 5.97 -6.06
C ALA A 96 3.69 5.47 -7.33
N ALA A 97 4.21 6.39 -8.18
CA ALA A 97 4.88 6.03 -9.43
C ALA A 97 6.18 5.24 -9.21
N GLU A 98 6.95 5.54 -8.17
CA GLU A 98 8.17 4.78 -7.87
C GLU A 98 7.88 3.34 -7.45
N PHE A 99 6.89 3.12 -6.58
CA PHE A 99 6.48 1.76 -6.19
C PHE A 99 5.82 0.99 -7.35
N ASP A 100 5.11 1.68 -8.25
CA ASP A 100 4.52 1.08 -9.45
C ASP A 100 5.62 0.53 -10.39
N LYS A 101 6.72 1.28 -10.59
CA LYS A 101 7.87 0.82 -11.39
C LYS A 101 8.54 -0.41 -10.79
N GLN A 102 8.56 -0.51 -9.46
CA GLN A 102 9.16 -1.62 -8.71
C GLN A 102 8.19 -2.80 -8.55
N SER A 103 6.94 -2.68 -8.98
CA SER A 103 5.89 -3.69 -8.85
C SER A 103 6.10 -4.96 -9.69
N ILE A 104 7.19 -5.04 -10.47
CA ILE A 104 7.51 -6.20 -11.31
C ILE A 104 8.01 -7.40 -10.45
N GLY A 105 8.32 -7.20 -9.16
CA GLY A 105 8.62 -8.27 -8.21
C GLY A 105 7.37 -8.83 -7.53
N VAL A 106 6.93 -10.03 -7.92
CA VAL A 106 6.00 -10.84 -7.11
C VAL A 106 6.84 -11.56 -6.05
N VAL A 107 6.51 -11.37 -4.78
CA VAL A 107 7.25 -12.00 -3.69
C VAL A 107 6.48 -13.20 -3.18
N GLN A 108 6.97 -14.40 -3.51
CA GLN A 108 6.62 -15.64 -2.84
C GLN A 108 7.55 -15.78 -1.63
N VAL A 109 7.05 -15.58 -0.41
CA VAL A 109 7.86 -15.79 0.81
C VAL A 109 7.42 -17.09 1.46
N GLN A 110 8.31 -18.09 1.43
CA GLN A 110 8.17 -19.31 2.24
C GLN A 110 8.14 -18.89 3.71
N GLY A 111 7.07 -19.30 4.41
CA GLY A 111 6.71 -18.71 5.69
C GLY A 111 7.75 -18.98 6.76
N THR A 112 8.51 -17.94 7.14
CA THR A 112 9.09 -17.70 8.48
C THR A 112 9.86 -16.37 8.58
N ASP A 113 10.33 -15.77 7.48
CA ASP A 113 11.50 -14.87 7.61
C ASP A 113 11.24 -13.38 7.92
N PHE A 114 10.01 -12.87 7.76
CA PHE A 114 9.79 -11.41 7.89
C PHE A 114 9.52 -10.93 9.33
N LEU A 115 8.77 -11.70 10.14
CA LEU A 115 8.50 -11.37 11.55
C LEU A 115 9.75 -11.46 12.42
N ASP A 116 10.61 -12.46 12.16
CA ASP A 116 11.89 -12.64 12.85
C ASP A 116 12.87 -11.46 12.62
N TRP A 117 12.79 -10.80 11.46
CA TRP A 117 13.64 -9.65 11.13
C TRP A 117 13.22 -8.35 11.84
N ILE A 118 11.92 -8.17 12.12
CA ILE A 118 11.40 -7.00 12.84
C ILE A 118 11.28 -7.22 14.36
N GLY A 119 11.62 -8.41 14.86
CA GLY A 119 11.75 -8.70 16.29
C GLY A 119 10.43 -8.70 17.05
N TYR A 120 9.38 -9.30 16.49
CA TYR A 120 8.07 -9.47 17.14
C TYR A 120 7.74 -10.93 17.42
#